data_AF-A0A0H2YTK3-F1
#
_entry.id   AF-A0A0H2YTK3-F1
#
_cell.length_a   1.000
_cell.length_b   1.000
_cell.length_c   1.000
_cell.angle_alpha   90.00
_cell.angle_beta   90.00
_cell.angle_gamma   90.00
#
_symmetry.space_group_name_H-M   'P 1'
#
loop_
_entity.id
_entity.type
_entity.pdbx_description
1 polymer ?
#
loop_
_entity_poly.entity_id
_entity_poly.type
_entity_poly.pdbx_seq_one_letter_code
_entity_poly.pdbx_strand_id
1 'polypeptide(L)'
;MHSSKKLNSYIVVNLIITGIILVISILMHRISIIFFLNLILIGALNIALLNRAKYSLDLLRKLRKLEDVDFPKFKDISMVLLGILFSIVTYTSLFLDSIGIIDISKTIREGGQANNTLISIILLIICLWAFITNLSGAIVTESTNKGRKFFDLSENNVALGNEALNRATGSFKDGIILGYYIFYFKNIQVAYKDKSGNIIVEGYDKIPFKITIAAKRSKKYFSKILDVD
;
A
#
# COMPACT_ATOMS: atom_id res chain seq x y z
N MET A 1 7.87 -8.57 22.21
CA MET A 1 9.05 -8.38 21.34
C MET A 1 9.21 -9.62 20.46
N HIS A 2 8.64 -9.66 19.25
CA HIS A 2 8.78 -10.83 18.35
C HIS A 2 8.67 -10.50 16.84
N SER A 3 8.95 -9.26 16.41
CA SER A 3 8.84 -8.86 14.99
C SER A 3 10.19 -8.62 14.27
N SER A 4 11.33 -8.69 14.97
CA SER A 4 12.64 -8.32 14.38
C SER A 4 13.32 -9.42 13.54
N LYS A 5 12.89 -10.69 13.63
CA LYS A 5 13.49 -11.79 12.84
C LYS A 5 13.01 -11.85 11.38
N LYS A 6 11.94 -11.13 11.02
CA LYS A 6 11.57 -10.89 9.60
C LYS A 6 12.23 -9.61 9.11
N LEU A 7 13.54 -9.48 9.29
CA LEU A 7 14.30 -8.54 8.47
C LEU A 7 13.98 -8.91 7.01
N ASN A 8 13.31 -7.97 6.36
CA ASN A 8 12.51 -8.14 5.16
C ASN A 8 13.15 -9.04 4.10
N SER A 9 12.63 -10.25 3.92
CA SER A 9 13.03 -11.17 2.84
C SER A 9 13.06 -10.49 1.46
N TYR A 10 12.20 -9.50 1.21
CA TYR A 10 12.20 -8.71 -0.04
C TYR A 10 13.29 -7.63 -0.10
N ILE A 11 13.72 -7.05 1.03
CA ILE A 11 14.92 -6.18 1.05
C ILE A 11 16.14 -7.05 0.75
N VAL A 12 16.21 -8.25 1.32
CA VAL A 12 17.29 -9.21 1.04
C VAL A 12 17.27 -9.62 -0.45
N VAL A 13 16.11 -9.97 -1.01
CA VAL A 13 15.97 -10.31 -2.43
C VAL A 13 16.34 -9.12 -3.33
N ASN A 14 15.89 -7.91 -3.00
CA ASN A 14 16.24 -6.69 -3.73
C ASN A 14 17.77 -6.46 -3.71
N LEU A 15 18.40 -6.54 -2.53
CA LEU A 15 19.86 -6.44 -2.38
C LEU A 15 20.62 -7.52 -3.17
N ILE A 16 20.12 -8.76 -3.18
CA ILE A 16 20.71 -9.85 -3.98
C ILE A 16 20.64 -9.53 -5.47
N ILE A 17 19.47 -9.12 -5.98
CA ILE A 17 19.29 -8.78 -7.40
C ILE A 17 20.16 -7.59 -7.78
N THR A 18 20.17 -6.53 -6.98
CA THR A 18 21.05 -5.36 -7.16
C THR A 18 22.52 -5.74 -7.16
N GLY A 19 22.93 -6.63 -6.24
CA GLY A 19 24.30 -7.15 -6.17
C GLY A 19 24.70 -7.97 -7.40
N ILE A 20 23.82 -8.84 -7.91
CA ILE A 20 24.06 -9.62 -9.13
C ILE A 20 24.26 -8.69 -10.33
N ILE A 21 23.36 -7.71 -10.50
CA ILE A 21 23.44 -6.72 -11.58
C ILE A 21 24.76 -5.94 -11.50
N LEU A 22 25.17 -5.53 -10.29
CA LEU A 22 26.44 -4.84 -10.08
C LEU A 22 27.65 -5.70 -10.47
N VAL A 23 27.68 -6.98 -10.07
CA VAL A 23 28.77 -7.91 -10.41
C VAL A 23 28.86 -8.10 -11.92
N ILE A 24 27.74 -8.28 -12.61
CA ILE A 24 27.71 -8.43 -14.07
C ILE A 24 28.25 -7.16 -14.75
N SER A 25 27.83 -5.98 -14.30
CA SER A 25 28.34 -4.71 -14.84
C SER A 25 29.85 -4.52 -14.61
N ILE A 26 30.38 -4.98 -13.47
CA ILE A 26 31.83 -4.99 -13.19
C ILE A 26 32.54 -5.91 -14.18
N LEU A 27 32.06 -7.15 -14.34
CA LEU A 27 32.67 -8.15 -15.23
C LEU A 27 32.69 -7.66 -16.69
N MET A 28 31.71 -6.87 -17.10
CA MET A 28 31.63 -6.33 -18.46
C MET A 28 32.34 -4.98 -18.65
N HIS A 29 33.02 -4.43 -17.63
CA HIS A 29 33.64 -3.09 -17.66
C HIS A 29 32.68 -1.96 -18.08
N ARG A 30 31.38 -2.10 -17.80
CA ARG A 30 30.33 -1.13 -18.21
C ARG A 30 29.90 -0.17 -17.09
N ILE A 31 30.67 -0.07 -16.01
CA ILE A 31 30.32 0.77 -14.87
C ILE A 31 30.52 2.25 -15.22
N SER A 32 29.41 2.98 -15.36
CA SER A 32 29.42 4.45 -15.33
C SER A 32 28.84 4.96 -14.01
N ILE A 33 29.21 6.19 -13.63
CA ILE A 33 28.63 6.87 -12.46
C ILE A 33 27.10 6.98 -12.61
N ILE A 34 26.62 7.20 -13.83
CA ILE A 34 25.19 7.31 -14.16
C ILE A 34 24.48 5.97 -13.94
N PHE A 35 25.09 4.86 -14.34
CA PHE A 35 24.55 3.52 -14.09
C PHE A 35 24.41 3.24 -12.58
N PHE A 36 25.43 3.60 -11.78
CA PHE A 36 25.41 3.40 -10.34
C PHE A 36 24.32 4.24 -9.65
N LEU A 37 24.14 5.49 -10.08
CA LEU A 37 23.08 6.37 -9.59
C LEU A 37 21.68 5.79 -9.90
N ASN A 38 21.47 5.33 -11.13
CA ASN A 38 20.21 4.70 -11.56
C ASN A 38 19.92 3.42 -10.78
N LEU A 39 20.94 2.60 -10.53
CA LEU A 39 20.83 1.37 -9.75
C LEU A 39 20.38 1.65 -8.31
N ILE A 40 20.96 2.65 -7.64
CA ILE A 40 20.57 3.06 -6.28
C ILE A 40 19.15 3.62 -6.27
N LEU A 41 18.84 4.53 -7.20
CA LEU A 41 17.54 5.20 -7.25
C LEU A 41 16.40 4.19 -7.49
N ILE A 42 16.57 3.30 -8.46
CA ILE A 42 15.60 2.25 -8.79
C ILE A 42 15.51 1.24 -7.64
N GLY A 43 16.63 0.87 -7.02
CA GLY A 43 16.65 0.00 -5.85
C GLY A 43 15.83 0.58 -4.70
N ALA A 44 16.06 1.85 -4.35
CA ALA A 44 15.33 2.56 -3.29
C ALA A 44 13.83 2.68 -3.61
N LEU A 45 13.50 3.02 -4.86
CA LEU A 45 12.11 3.10 -5.32
C LEU A 45 11.41 1.73 -5.22
N ASN A 46 12.06 0.65 -5.67
CA ASN A 46 11.54 -0.71 -5.53
C ASN A 46 11.31 -1.11 -4.06
N ILE A 47 12.19 -0.74 -3.13
CA ILE A 47 11.97 -0.98 -1.70
C ILE A 47 10.70 -0.28 -1.23
N ALA A 48 10.52 0.99 -1.56
CA ALA A 48 9.34 1.76 -1.17
C ALA A 48 8.05 1.15 -1.72
N LEU A 49 8.08 0.71 -2.98
CA LEU A 49 6.95 0.08 -3.67
C LEU A 49 6.59 -1.28 -3.10
N LEU A 50 7.59 -2.16 -2.94
CA LEU A 50 7.40 -3.50 -2.37
C LEU A 50 6.92 -3.44 -0.92
N ASN A 51 7.37 -2.45 -0.14
CA ASN A 51 6.83 -2.18 1.18
C ASN A 51 5.32 -1.91 1.13
N ARG A 52 4.87 -1.06 0.19
CA ARG A 52 3.45 -0.74 0.05
C ARG A 52 2.61 -1.91 -0.48
N ALA A 53 3.15 -2.66 -1.45
CA ALA A 53 2.53 -3.89 -1.95
C ALA A 53 2.39 -4.95 -0.83
N LYS A 54 3.40 -5.10 0.03
CA LYS A 54 3.35 -6.01 1.18
C LYS A 54 2.22 -5.68 2.15
N TYR A 55 2.05 -4.40 2.50
CA TYR A 55 0.93 -3.99 3.38
C TYR A 55 -0.43 -4.40 2.78
N SER A 56 -0.60 -4.18 1.48
CA SER A 56 -1.81 -4.56 0.73
C SER A 56 -2.00 -6.09 0.71
N LEU A 57 -0.93 -6.85 0.49
CA LEU A 57 -0.94 -8.31 0.51
C LEU A 57 -1.28 -8.87 1.91
N ASP A 58 -0.72 -8.29 2.96
CA ASP A 58 -0.98 -8.71 4.34
C ASP A 58 -2.44 -8.40 4.74
N LEU A 59 -3.03 -7.30 4.27
CA LEU A 59 -4.46 -7.04 4.41
C LEU A 59 -5.28 -8.12 3.69
N LEU A 60 -5.00 -8.37 2.40
CA LEU A 60 -5.73 -9.40 1.62
C LEU A 60 -5.65 -10.78 2.28
N ARG A 61 -4.51 -11.15 2.86
CA ARG A 61 -4.34 -12.39 3.62
C ARG A 61 -5.18 -12.42 4.89
N LYS A 62 -5.32 -11.29 5.61
CA LYS A 62 -6.22 -11.20 6.76
C LYS A 62 -7.68 -11.34 6.33
N LEU A 63 -8.09 -10.59 5.30
CA LEU A 63 -9.46 -10.63 4.76
C LEU A 63 -9.84 -12.02 4.24
N ARG A 64 -8.91 -12.77 3.64
CA ARG A 64 -9.17 -14.14 3.17
C ARG A 64 -9.58 -15.11 4.30
N LYS A 65 -9.21 -14.83 5.55
CA LYS A 65 -9.54 -15.67 6.71
C LYS A 65 -10.90 -15.36 7.32
N LEU A 66 -11.55 -14.28 6.89
CA LEU A 66 -12.83 -13.83 7.41
C LEU A 66 -13.96 -14.39 6.53
N GLU A 67 -15.08 -14.73 7.14
CA GLU A 67 -16.29 -15.23 6.48
C GLU A 67 -17.18 -14.05 6.04
N ASP A 68 -17.83 -14.15 4.88
CA ASP A 68 -18.77 -13.16 4.33
C ASP A 68 -18.26 -11.72 4.30
N VAL A 69 -17.04 -11.54 3.78
CA VAL A 69 -16.38 -10.23 3.73
C VAL A 69 -16.99 -9.33 2.64
N ASP A 70 -17.67 -8.27 3.07
CA ASP A 70 -18.02 -7.11 2.26
C ASP A 70 -16.94 -6.02 2.41
N PHE A 71 -15.89 -6.11 1.61
CA PHE A 71 -14.83 -5.10 1.56
C PHE A 71 -14.25 -5.01 0.14
N PRO A 72 -14.04 -3.80 -0.43
CA PRO A 72 -13.52 -3.67 -1.78
C PRO A 72 -12.03 -4.02 -1.86
N LYS A 73 -11.74 -5.21 -2.39
CA LYS A 73 -10.38 -5.78 -2.51
C LYS A 73 -9.60 -5.31 -3.74
N PHE A 74 -10.28 -4.74 -4.75
CA PHE A 74 -9.69 -4.43 -6.07
C PHE A 74 -8.42 -3.58 -5.95
N LYS A 75 -8.44 -2.53 -5.13
CA LYS A 75 -7.26 -1.69 -4.87
C LYS A 75 -6.05 -2.52 -4.45
N ASP A 76 -6.21 -3.29 -3.39
CA ASP A 76 -5.09 -3.95 -2.73
C ASP A 76 -4.52 -5.01 -3.68
N ILE A 77 -5.38 -5.64 -4.49
CA ILE A 77 -4.97 -6.53 -5.58
C ILE A 77 -4.18 -5.75 -6.63
N SER A 78 -4.70 -4.62 -7.14
CA SER A 78 -4.00 -3.78 -8.13
C SER A 78 -2.66 -3.27 -7.61
N MET A 79 -2.59 -2.87 -6.34
CA MET A 79 -1.36 -2.39 -5.70
C MET A 79 -0.29 -3.48 -5.63
N VAL A 80 -0.69 -4.71 -5.31
CA VAL A 80 0.22 -5.87 -5.32
C VAL A 80 0.69 -6.17 -6.73
N LEU A 81 -0.22 -6.24 -7.71
CA LEU A 81 0.10 -6.54 -9.10
C LEU A 81 1.04 -5.49 -9.72
N LEU A 82 0.77 -4.20 -9.49
CA LEU A 82 1.62 -3.12 -10.00
C LEU A 82 2.97 -3.08 -9.31
N GLY A 83 3.05 -3.37 -8.01
CA GLY A 83 4.33 -3.50 -7.31
C GLY A 83 5.20 -4.62 -7.90
N ILE A 84 4.60 -5.76 -8.22
CA ILE A 84 5.29 -6.88 -8.88
C ILE A 84 5.71 -6.49 -10.30
N LEU A 85 4.79 -5.93 -11.10
CA LEU A 85 5.06 -5.53 -12.49
C LEU A 85 6.18 -4.49 -12.56
N PHE A 86 6.14 -3.48 -11.70
CA PHE A 86 7.18 -2.46 -11.63
C PHE A 86 8.55 -3.07 -11.29
N SER A 87 8.59 -3.99 -10.33
CA SER A 87 9.84 -4.67 -9.96
C SER A 87 10.40 -5.46 -11.14
N ILE A 88 9.55 -6.22 -11.84
CA ILE A 88 9.97 -7.00 -13.02
C ILE A 88 10.52 -6.08 -14.10
N VAL A 89 9.78 -5.04 -14.47
CA VAL A 89 10.20 -4.10 -15.52
C VAL A 89 11.52 -3.44 -15.15
N THR A 90 11.64 -2.89 -13.95
CA THR A 90 12.84 -2.15 -13.55
C THR A 90 14.10 -2.99 -13.44
N TYR A 91 14.03 -4.20 -12.87
CA TYR A 91 15.20 -5.08 -12.84
C TYR A 91 15.56 -5.64 -14.20
N THR A 92 14.56 -5.96 -15.03
CA THR A 92 14.82 -6.40 -16.40
C THR A 92 15.51 -5.28 -17.18
N SER A 93 15.06 -4.03 -17.04
CA SER A 93 15.71 -2.87 -17.63
C SER A 93 17.18 -2.76 -17.19
N LEU A 94 17.44 -2.75 -15.88
CA LEU A 94 18.80 -2.65 -15.35
C LEU A 94 19.70 -3.81 -15.79
N PHE A 95 19.15 -5.02 -15.90
CA PHE A 95 19.86 -6.17 -16.42
C PHE A 95 20.21 -5.99 -17.89
N LEU A 96 19.25 -5.61 -18.74
CA LEU A 96 19.49 -5.36 -20.16
C LEU A 96 20.50 -4.22 -20.41
N ASP A 97 20.51 -3.21 -19.54
CA ASP A 97 21.48 -2.11 -19.53
C ASP A 97 22.88 -2.63 -19.14
N SER A 98 22.97 -3.50 -18.13
CA SER A 98 24.24 -4.11 -17.69
C SER A 98 24.93 -4.94 -18.78
N ILE A 99 24.15 -5.58 -19.65
CA ILE A 99 24.66 -6.37 -20.79
C ILE A 99 24.77 -5.57 -22.09
N GLY A 100 24.40 -4.28 -22.07
CA GLY A 100 24.54 -3.35 -23.20
C GLY A 100 23.54 -3.56 -24.35
N ILE A 101 22.41 -4.26 -24.11
CA ILE A 101 21.33 -4.38 -25.08
C ILE A 101 20.53 -3.08 -25.18
N ILE A 102 20.32 -2.43 -24.04
CA ILE A 102 19.71 -1.10 -23.95
C ILE A 102 20.69 -0.14 -23.29
N ASP A 103 20.41 1.15 -23.38
CA ASP A 103 21.19 2.19 -22.69
C ASP A 103 20.23 3.14 -21.99
N ILE A 104 19.99 2.92 -20.71
CA ILE A 104 19.02 3.72 -19.92
C ILE A 104 19.51 5.16 -19.73
N SER A 105 20.83 5.41 -19.91
CA SER A 105 21.40 6.75 -19.77
C SER A 105 21.10 7.67 -20.96
N LYS A 106 20.71 7.11 -22.11
CA LYS A 106 20.34 7.90 -23.30
C LYS A 106 18.94 8.50 -23.16
N THR A 107 18.84 9.77 -23.55
CA THR A 107 17.57 10.50 -23.53
C THR A 107 16.56 9.92 -24.53
N ILE A 108 15.25 10.15 -24.29
CA ILE A 108 14.13 9.68 -25.12
C ILE A 108 14.29 10.06 -26.61
N ARG A 109 15.01 11.13 -26.90
CA ARG A 109 15.18 11.65 -28.27
C ARG A 109 16.39 11.04 -29.00
N GLU A 110 17.35 10.49 -28.25
CA GLU A 110 18.63 9.95 -28.77
C GLU A 110 18.74 8.43 -28.62
N GLY A 111 17.79 7.80 -27.91
CA GLY A 111 17.67 6.36 -27.77
C GLY A 111 17.06 5.68 -29.00
N GLY A 112 17.42 4.41 -29.23
CA GLY A 112 16.74 3.56 -30.21
C GLY A 112 15.31 3.23 -29.79
N GLN A 113 14.51 2.65 -30.70
CA GLN A 113 13.10 2.31 -30.46
C GLN A 113 12.88 1.50 -29.17
N ALA A 114 13.77 0.55 -28.86
CA ALA A 114 13.72 -0.26 -27.65
C ALA A 114 13.86 0.57 -26.36
N ASN A 115 14.76 1.56 -26.33
CA ASN A 115 14.93 2.47 -25.18
C ASN A 115 13.66 3.29 -24.94
N ASN A 116 13.08 3.84 -26.02
CA ASN A 116 11.92 4.71 -25.93
C ASN A 116 10.69 3.97 -25.43
N THR A 117 10.44 2.76 -25.93
CA THR A 117 9.35 1.91 -25.45
C THR A 117 9.50 1.58 -23.96
N LEU A 118 10.72 1.23 -23.53
CA LEU A 118 11.00 0.87 -22.14
C LEU A 118 10.84 2.04 -21.17
N ILE A 119 11.32 3.23 -21.54
CA ILE A 119 11.12 4.47 -20.75
C ILE A 119 9.64 4.82 -20.66
N SER A 120 8.88 4.72 -21.77
CA SER A 120 7.43 4.95 -21.75
C SER A 120 6.69 3.98 -20.84
N ILE A 121 7.07 2.70 -20.82
CA ILE A 121 6.49 1.70 -19.90
C ILE A 121 6.79 2.07 -18.45
N ILE A 122 8.04 2.44 -18.12
CA ILE A 122 8.41 2.84 -16.76
C ILE A 122 7.60 4.07 -16.32
N LEU A 123 7.50 5.10 -17.17
CA LEU A 123 6.70 6.30 -16.90
C LEU A 123 5.23 5.96 -16.68
N LEU A 124 4.65 5.11 -17.53
CA LEU A 124 3.26 4.66 -17.37
C LEU A 124 3.04 3.98 -16.02
N ILE A 125 3.96 3.10 -15.61
CA ILE A 125 3.84 2.41 -14.33
C ILE A 125 4.00 3.39 -13.16
N ILE A 126 4.91 4.37 -13.25
CA ILE A 126 5.04 5.43 -12.23
C ILE A 126 3.75 6.26 -12.16
N CYS A 127 3.16 6.65 -13.29
CA CYS A 127 1.89 7.38 -13.33
C CYS A 127 0.74 6.58 -12.73
N LEU A 128 0.60 5.29 -13.08
CA LEU A 128 -0.40 4.40 -12.51
C LEU A 128 -0.17 4.19 -11.00
N TRP A 129 1.09 4.10 -10.59
CA TRP A 129 1.43 3.98 -9.18
C TRP A 129 1.07 5.24 -8.40
N ALA A 130 1.49 6.42 -8.89
CA ALA A 130 1.15 7.71 -8.30
C ALA A 130 -0.37 7.91 -8.24
N PHE A 131 -1.10 7.49 -9.28
CA PHE A 131 -2.56 7.50 -9.28
C PHE A 131 -3.13 6.63 -8.17
N ILE A 132 -2.67 5.38 -8.02
CA ILE A 132 -3.15 4.46 -6.98
C ILE A 132 -2.73 4.87 -5.57
N THR A 133 -1.57 5.50 -5.39
CA THR A 133 -1.10 5.98 -4.10
C THR A 133 -1.76 7.29 -3.66
N ASN A 134 -2.06 8.21 -4.58
CA ASN A 134 -2.89 9.39 -4.29
C ASN A 134 -4.34 9.01 -3.99
N LEU A 135 -4.80 7.92 -4.61
CA LEU A 135 -5.98 7.16 -4.22
C LEU A 135 -5.84 6.43 -2.87
N SER A 136 -4.73 6.58 -2.17
CA SER A 136 -4.36 5.81 -0.98
C SER A 136 -3.75 6.67 0.13
N GLY A 137 -4.22 7.92 0.27
CA GLY A 137 -3.99 8.71 1.48
C GLY A 137 -4.44 7.97 2.75
N ALA A 138 -4.07 8.51 3.92
CA ALA A 138 -4.54 7.98 5.19
C ALA A 138 -6.07 7.86 5.17
N ILE A 139 -6.58 6.70 5.56
CA ILE A 139 -8.02 6.43 5.61
C ILE A 139 -8.51 6.69 7.03
N VAL A 140 -7.78 6.15 8.01
CA VAL A 140 -8.06 6.25 9.44
C VAL A 140 -6.83 6.82 10.11
N THR A 141 -7.02 7.83 10.95
CA THR A 141 -5.98 8.38 11.80
C THR A 141 -5.97 7.58 13.11
N GLU A 142 -4.93 6.78 13.34
CA GLU A 142 -4.71 6.09 14.62
C GLU A 142 -3.90 7.00 15.55
N SER A 143 -4.40 7.22 16.77
CA SER A 143 -3.64 7.84 17.86
C SER A 143 -3.79 7.02 19.14
N THR A 144 -2.80 7.10 20.02
CA THR A 144 -2.85 6.43 21.33
C THR A 144 -2.70 7.48 22.41
N ASN A 145 -3.64 7.51 23.36
CA ASN A 145 -3.60 8.43 24.50
C ASN A 145 -3.98 7.68 25.78
N LYS A 146 -3.17 7.81 26.84
CA LYS A 146 -3.37 7.17 28.16
C LYS A 146 -3.74 5.68 28.07
N GLY A 147 -3.07 4.92 27.20
CA GLY A 147 -3.31 3.49 27.03
C GLY A 147 -4.62 3.14 26.32
N ARG A 148 -5.30 4.10 25.68
CA ARG A 148 -6.47 3.88 24.83
C ARG A 148 -6.14 4.23 23.37
N LYS A 149 -6.57 3.38 22.44
CA LYS A 149 -6.44 3.62 21.00
C LYS A 149 -7.64 4.39 20.45
N PHE A 150 -7.37 5.40 19.64
CA PHE A 150 -8.39 6.20 18.97
C PHE A 150 -8.22 6.06 17.47
N PHE A 151 -9.31 5.71 16.79
CA PHE A 151 -9.38 5.55 15.35
C PHE A 151 -10.36 6.59 14.82
N ASP A 152 -9.85 7.63 14.16
CA ASP A 152 -10.69 8.69 13.61
C ASP A 152 -10.84 8.54 12.10
N LEU A 153 -12.10 8.53 11.65
CA LEU A 153 -12.50 8.54 10.25
C LEU A 153 -13.26 9.84 9.95
N SER A 154 -12.51 10.92 9.76
CA SER A 154 -13.03 12.26 9.47
C SER A 154 -12.98 12.61 7.99
N GLU A 155 -13.95 13.41 7.53
CA GLU A 155 -14.07 13.85 6.12
C GLU A 155 -12.79 14.54 5.62
N ASN A 156 -12.14 15.32 6.48
CA ASN A 156 -10.89 16.02 6.15
C ASN A 156 -9.67 15.09 6.01
N ASN A 157 -9.71 13.91 6.63
CA ASN A 157 -8.61 12.95 6.62
C ASN A 157 -8.78 11.89 5.52
N VAL A 158 -10.01 11.58 5.12
CA VAL A 158 -10.26 10.68 4.00
C VAL A 158 -10.03 11.44 2.70
N ALA A 159 -8.85 11.29 2.09
CA ALA A 159 -8.59 11.84 0.76
C ALA A 159 -9.78 11.54 -0.17
N LEU A 160 -10.35 12.56 -0.84
CA LEU A 160 -11.63 12.51 -1.59
C LEU A 160 -11.88 11.20 -2.39
N GLY A 161 -10.82 10.60 -2.95
CA GLY A 161 -10.90 9.33 -3.67
C GLY A 161 -11.17 8.08 -2.82
N ASN A 162 -10.87 8.06 -1.53
CA ASN A 162 -11.09 6.92 -0.63
C ASN A 162 -12.58 6.76 -0.26
N GLU A 163 -13.29 7.86 0.00
CA GLU A 163 -14.73 7.82 0.32
C GLU A 163 -15.60 7.65 -0.94
N ALA A 164 -15.23 8.32 -2.04
CA ALA A 164 -15.90 8.18 -3.33
C ALA A 164 -15.86 6.74 -3.87
N LEU A 165 -14.77 6.01 -3.61
CA LEU A 165 -14.56 4.64 -4.08
C LEU A 165 -14.88 3.55 -3.04
N ASN A 166 -15.53 3.89 -1.92
CA ASN A 166 -15.94 2.96 -0.87
C ASN A 166 -14.79 2.25 -0.12
N ARG A 167 -13.61 2.85 -0.03
CA ARG A 167 -12.37 2.14 0.39
C ARG A 167 -12.09 2.20 1.89
N ALA A 168 -12.90 2.94 2.62
CA ALA A 168 -12.69 3.19 4.04
C ALA A 168 -13.36 2.16 4.96
N THR A 169 -14.34 1.43 4.44
CA THR A 169 -15.32 0.71 5.25
C THR A 169 -15.60 -0.66 4.65
N GLY A 170 -15.77 -1.65 5.51
CA GLY A 170 -16.37 -2.93 5.16
C GLY A 170 -16.86 -3.68 6.38
N SER A 171 -17.43 -4.85 6.16
CA SER A 171 -17.87 -5.75 7.22
C SER A 171 -17.56 -7.19 6.85
N PHE A 172 -17.74 -8.04 7.86
CA PHE A 172 -17.70 -9.48 7.74
C PHE A 172 -18.66 -10.04 8.78
N LYS A 173 -18.93 -11.35 8.73
CA LYS A 173 -19.93 -11.99 9.59
C LYS A 173 -19.83 -11.62 11.08
N ASP A 174 -18.60 -11.56 11.62
CA ASP A 174 -18.36 -11.33 13.05
C ASP A 174 -17.83 -9.92 13.38
N GLY A 175 -17.88 -8.96 12.45
CA GLY A 175 -17.40 -7.61 12.75
C GLY A 175 -17.34 -6.60 11.61
N ILE A 176 -16.58 -5.54 11.86
CA ILE A 176 -16.38 -4.43 10.93
C ILE A 176 -14.91 -4.24 10.56
N ILE A 177 -14.69 -3.65 9.39
CA ILE A 177 -13.38 -3.31 8.85
C ILE A 177 -13.34 -1.81 8.62
N LEU A 178 -12.36 -1.14 9.21
CA LEU A 178 -12.13 0.30 9.05
C LEU A 178 -10.72 0.53 8.49
N GLY A 179 -10.64 0.89 7.21
CA GLY A 179 -9.39 0.95 6.47
C GLY A 179 -8.64 -0.38 6.52
N TYR A 180 -7.58 -0.44 7.35
CA TYR A 180 -6.75 -1.64 7.55
C TYR A 180 -6.97 -2.33 8.92
N TYR A 181 -7.89 -1.82 9.73
CA TYR A 181 -8.18 -2.31 11.08
C TYR A 181 -9.43 -3.19 11.06
N ILE A 182 -9.36 -4.31 11.79
CA ILE A 182 -10.45 -5.29 11.92
C ILE A 182 -10.93 -5.24 13.36
N PHE A 183 -12.23 -5.05 13.55
CA PHE A 183 -12.88 -5.00 14.87
C PHE A 183 -13.99 -6.04 14.92
N TYR A 184 -13.92 -6.96 15.89
CA TYR A 184 -14.94 -7.99 16.07
C TYR A 184 -16.09 -7.44 16.92
N PHE A 185 -17.33 -7.81 16.59
CA PHE A 185 -18.52 -7.41 17.35
C PHE A 185 -18.42 -7.82 18.82
N LYS A 186 -17.88 -9.01 19.11
CA LYS A 186 -17.68 -9.48 20.50
C LYS A 186 -16.81 -8.56 21.37
N ASN A 187 -15.97 -7.73 20.75
CA ASN A 187 -15.08 -6.79 21.42
C ASN A 187 -15.67 -5.37 21.49
N ILE A 188 -16.77 -5.11 20.78
CA ILE A 188 -17.50 -3.84 20.81
C ILE A 188 -18.45 -3.88 22.01
N GLN A 189 -18.32 -2.89 22.88
CA GLN A 189 -19.16 -2.77 24.07
C GLN A 189 -20.37 -1.87 23.83
N VAL A 190 -20.17 -0.79 23.08
CA VAL A 190 -21.23 0.15 22.75
C VAL A 190 -20.97 0.81 21.39
N ALA A 191 -22.04 1.02 20.63
CA ALA A 191 -22.05 1.85 19.45
C ALA A 191 -23.23 2.84 19.55
N TYR A 192 -22.99 4.13 19.32
CA TYR A 192 -24.01 5.17 19.48
C TYR A 192 -23.71 6.39 18.59
N LYS A 193 -24.72 7.23 18.34
CA LYS A 193 -24.53 8.54 17.69
C LYS A 193 -24.24 9.62 18.71
N ASP A 194 -23.19 10.41 18.48
CA ASP A 194 -22.93 11.61 19.27
C ASP A 194 -23.86 12.76 18.88
N LYS A 195 -23.78 13.87 19.62
CA LYS A 195 -24.60 15.07 19.37
C LYS A 195 -24.34 15.71 18.00
N SER A 196 -23.21 15.42 17.37
CA SER A 196 -22.83 15.89 16.04
C SER A 196 -23.26 14.90 14.94
N GLY A 197 -23.95 13.81 15.30
CA GLY A 197 -24.38 12.77 14.37
C GLY A 197 -23.25 11.88 13.86
N ASN A 198 -22.11 11.83 14.56
CA ASN A 198 -21.03 10.89 14.27
C ASN A 198 -21.30 9.57 14.97
N ILE A 199 -20.89 8.46 14.35
CA ILE A 199 -20.98 7.16 15.00
C ILE A 199 -19.74 6.98 15.87
N ILE A 200 -19.97 6.73 17.15
CA ILE A 200 -18.94 6.39 18.12
C ILE A 200 -19.05 4.91 18.44
N VAL A 201 -17.94 4.18 18.31
CA VAL A 201 -17.84 2.77 18.71
C VAL A 201 -16.78 2.66 19.79
N GLU A 202 -17.16 2.13 20.94
CA GLU A 202 -16.23 1.88 22.05
C GLU A 202 -16.19 0.38 22.34
N GLY A 203 -14.98 -0.09 22.66
CA GLY A 203 -14.77 -1.51 22.92
C GLY A 203 -13.44 -1.78 23.57
N TYR A 204 -13.22 -3.06 23.84
CA TYR A 204 -12.03 -3.55 24.50
C TYR A 204 -11.58 -4.84 23.82
N ASP A 205 -10.35 -4.84 23.33
CA ASP A 205 -9.64 -6.05 22.90
C ASP A 205 -8.43 -6.24 23.82
N LYS A 206 -7.20 -6.30 23.29
CA LYS A 206 -6.00 -6.24 24.14
C LYS A 206 -5.84 -4.91 24.86
N ILE A 207 -6.40 -3.85 24.29
CA ILE A 207 -6.30 -2.45 24.72
C ILE A 207 -7.67 -1.80 24.48
N PRO A 208 -8.16 -0.91 25.36
CA PRO A 208 -9.37 -0.13 25.10
C PRO A 208 -9.27 0.64 23.80
N PHE A 209 -10.35 0.68 23.02
CA PHE A 209 -10.39 1.46 21.79
C PHE A 209 -11.63 2.36 21.70
N LYS A 210 -11.51 3.39 20.87
CA LYS A 210 -12.60 4.26 20.44
C LYS A 210 -12.47 4.49 18.94
N ILE A 211 -13.57 4.32 18.23
CA ILE A 211 -13.68 4.65 16.82
C ILE A 211 -14.64 5.82 16.70
N THR A 212 -14.20 6.86 16.01
CA THR A 212 -15.04 8.01 15.64
C THR A 212 -15.24 7.98 14.13
N ILE A 213 -16.49 7.88 13.70
CA ILE A 213 -16.86 7.81 12.29
C ILE A 213 -17.66 9.06 11.95
N ALA A 214 -16.99 10.04 11.36
CA ALA A 214 -17.59 11.30 10.96
C ALA A 214 -17.85 11.39 9.45
N ALA A 215 -17.13 10.63 8.63
CA ALA A 215 -17.27 10.63 7.17
C ALA A 215 -18.68 10.21 6.69
N LYS A 216 -19.35 11.07 5.92
CA LYS A 216 -20.77 10.94 5.52
C LYS A 216 -21.18 9.58 4.98
N ARG A 217 -20.43 9.02 4.01
CA ARG A 217 -20.77 7.72 3.40
C ARG A 217 -20.54 6.58 4.38
N SER A 218 -19.43 6.64 5.10
CA SER A 218 -19.05 5.65 6.11
C SER A 218 -20.06 5.59 7.25
N LYS A 219 -20.60 6.75 7.67
CA LYS A 219 -21.71 6.84 8.62
C LYS A 219 -22.94 6.10 8.10
N LYS A 220 -23.36 6.35 6.86
CA LYS A 220 -24.51 5.68 6.25
C LYS A 220 -24.32 4.16 6.11
N TYR A 221 -23.09 3.72 5.85
CA TYR A 221 -22.76 2.30 5.77
C TYR A 221 -22.83 1.63 7.15
N PHE A 222 -22.12 2.20 8.13
CA PHE A 222 -22.04 1.60 9.46
C PHE A 222 -23.28 1.79 10.33
N SER A 223 -24.12 2.80 10.10
CA SER A 223 -25.38 2.94 10.83
C SER A 223 -26.26 1.69 10.66
N LYS A 224 -26.26 1.09 9.46
CA LYS A 224 -27.00 -0.14 9.18
C LYS A 224 -26.38 -1.38 9.80
N ILE A 225 -25.05 -1.43 9.88
CA ILE A 225 -24.32 -2.63 10.34
C ILE A 225 -24.22 -2.68 11.87
N LEU A 226 -24.09 -1.51 12.50
CA LEU A 226 -23.97 -1.37 13.95
C LEU A 226 -25.32 -1.11 14.62
N ASP A 227 -26.41 -1.06 13.86
CA ASP A 227 -27.76 -0.77 14.35
C ASP A 227 -27.83 0.53 15.16
N VAL A 228 -27.28 1.60 14.58
CA VAL A 228 -27.21 2.93 15.21
C VAL A 228 -28.06 3.92 14.42
N ASP A 229 -29.29 4.10 14.87
CA ASP A 229 -30.26 5.09 14.35
C ASP A 229 -29.99 6.54 14.80
#